data_AF-A0ABD1E370-F1
#
_entry.id   AF-A0ABD1E370-F1
#
_cell.length_a   1.000
_cell.length_b   1.000
_cell.length_c   1.000
_cell.angle_alpha   90.00
_cell.angle_beta   90.00
_cell.angle_gamma   90.00
#
_symmetry.space_group_name_H-M   'P 1'
#
loop_
_entity.id
_entity.type
_entity.pdbx_description
1 polymer ?
#
loop_
_entity_poly.entity_id
_entity_poly.type
_entity_poly.pdbx_seq_one_letter_code
_entity_poly.pdbx_strand_id
1 'polypeptide(L)' 'MVLSEQHFSCMHVNLLPWPPRSPDLSAIKQVWNMIGRRLASLAVDPQTIDALRREIQTAWNNLPQ' A
#
# COMPACT_ATOMS: atom_id res chain seq x y z
N MET A 1 7.86 -24.54 2.61
CA MET A 1 6.93 -23.49 2.17
C MET A 1 5.51 -24.06 2.23
N VAL A 2 4.95 -24.26 3.44
CA VAL A 2 3.64 -24.96 3.64
C VAL A 2 2.77 -24.26 4.69
N LEU A 3 3.37 -23.47 5.59
CA LEU A 3 2.65 -22.84 6.71
C LEU A 3 1.76 -21.66 6.29
N SER A 4 2.06 -20.99 5.17
CA SER A 4 1.27 -19.84 4.70
C SER A 4 -0.06 -20.26 4.06
N GLU A 5 -0.09 -21.32 3.26
CA GLU A 5 -1.29 -21.73 2.51
C GLU A 5 -2.38 -22.33 3.42
N GLN A 6 -1.98 -23.13 4.41
CA GLN A 6 -2.92 -23.70 5.39
C GLN A 6 -3.58 -22.61 6.25
N HIS A 7 -2.85 -21.54 6.57
CA HIS A 7 -3.38 -20.40 7.32
C HIS A 7 -4.47 -19.66 6.54
N PHE A 8 -4.23 -19.37 5.25
CA PHE A 8 -5.23 -18.71 4.40
C PHE A 8 -6.48 -19.58 4.19
N SER A 9 -6.30 -20.90 4.07
CA SER A 9 -7.42 -21.84 3.97
C SER A 9 -8.28 -21.88 5.23
N CYS A 10 -7.67 -21.91 6.42
CA CYS A 10 -8.42 -21.85 7.69
C CYS A 10 -9.15 -20.52 7.89
N MET A 11 -8.62 -19.43 7.34
CA MET A 11 -9.23 -18.10 7.39
C MET A 11 -10.25 -17.84 6.27
N HIS A 12 -10.55 -18.83 5.42
CA HIS A 12 -11.42 -18.68 4.24
C HIS A 12 -11.02 -17.51 3.31
N VAL A 13 -9.72 -17.25 3.20
CA VAL A 13 -9.19 -16.21 2.31
C VAL A 13 -8.96 -16.82 0.94
N ASN A 14 -9.70 -16.34 -0.06
CA ASN A 14 -9.47 -16.71 -1.45
C ASN A 14 -8.20 -16.04 -1.97
N LEU A 15 -7.22 -16.83 -2.37
CA LEU A 15 -5.99 -16.34 -2.99
C LEU A 15 -6.25 -16.03 -4.46
N LEU A 16 -5.95 -14.80 -4.88
CA LEU A 16 -5.96 -14.43 -6.29
C LEU A 16 -4.70 -15.00 -6.97
N PRO A 17 -4.82 -15.78 -8.06
CA PRO A 17 -3.65 -16.28 -8.77
C PRO A 17 -2.90 -15.10 -9.40
N TRP A 18 -1.72 -14.77 -8.85
CA TRP A 18 -0.92 -13.64 -9.30
C TRP A 18 0.18 -14.08 -10.29
N PRO A 19 0.23 -13.53 -11.50
CA PRO A 19 1.27 -13.88 -12.46
C PRO A 19 2.65 -13.37 -12.00
N PRO A 20 3.73 -14.14 -12.26
CA PRO A 20 5.08 -13.72 -11.90
C PRO A 20 5.48 -12.45 -12.67
N ARG A 21 6.20 -11.54 -12.00
CA ARG A 21 6.69 -10.27 -12.58
C ARG A 21 5.59 -9.33 -13.10
N SER A 22 4.41 -9.34 -12.50
CA SER A 22 3.34 -8.37 -12.82
C SER A 22 3.13 -7.34 -11.70
N PRO A 23 4.09 -6.43 -11.44
CA PRO A 23 3.92 -5.37 -10.44
C PRO A 23 2.92 -4.29 -10.90
N ASP A 24 2.71 -4.18 -12.21
CA ASP A 24 1.74 -3.32 -12.89
C ASP A 24 0.29 -3.66 -12.56
N LEU A 25 -0.02 -4.92 -12.30
CA LEU A 25 -1.38 -5.33 -11.91
C LEU A 25 -1.71 -4.98 -10.46
N SER A 26 -0.71 -4.61 -9.64
CA SER A 26 -0.87 -4.48 -8.19
C SER A 26 -1.54 -3.17 -7.80
N ALA A 27 -2.78 -3.24 -7.32
CA ALA A 27 -3.51 -2.09 -6.80
C ALA A 27 -2.71 -1.32 -5.73
N ILE A 28 -1.90 -2.03 -4.93
CA ILE A 28 -1.05 -1.39 -3.91
C ILE A 28 0.03 -0.50 -4.52
N LYS A 29 0.55 -0.83 -5.72
CA LYS A 29 1.54 0.00 -6.42
C LYS A 29 0.92 1.34 -6.83
N GLN A 30 -0.33 1.31 -7.29
CA GLN A 30 -1.05 2.53 -7.63
C GLN A 30 -1.30 3.39 -6.39
N VAL A 31 -1.70 2.78 -5.28
CA VAL A 31 -1.90 3.48 -3.99
C VAL A 31 -0.59 4.15 -3.52
N TRP A 32 0.53 3.43 -3.55
CA TRP A 32 1.83 4.01 -3.19
C TRP A 32 2.27 5.14 -4.13
N ASN A 33 2.01 5.03 -5.43
CA ASN A 33 2.28 6.10 -6.38
C ASN A 33 1.48 7.38 -6.02
N MET A 34 0.21 7.25 -5.63
CA MET A 34 -0.62 8.39 -5.24
C MET A 34 -0.14 9.05 -3.95
N ILE A 35 0.21 8.25 -2.95
CA ILE A 35 0.77 8.74 -1.69
C ILE A 35 2.12 9.45 -1.94
N GLY A 36 3.00 8.84 -2.74
CA GLY A 36 4.29 9.43 -3.09
C GLY A 36 4.17 10.77 -3.82
N ARG A 37 3.22 10.89 -4.77
CA ARG A 37 2.91 12.18 -5.43
C ARG A 37 2.42 13.23 -4.45
N ARG A 38 1.60 12.84 -3.48
CA ARG A 38 1.06 13.77 -2.48
C ARG A 38 2.14 14.26 -1.52
N LEU A 39 3.02 13.37 -1.07
CA LEU A 39 4.21 13.74 -0.29
C LEU A 39 5.13 14.70 -1.07
N ALA A 40 5.37 14.44 -2.36
CA ALA A 40 6.18 15.32 -3.20
C ALA A 40 5.55 16.69 -3.47
N SER A 41 4.23 16.83 -3.27
CA SER A 41 3.50 18.11 -3.41
C SER A 41 3.40 18.92 -2.11
N LEU A 42 3.95 18.42 -1.00
CA LEU A 42 3.92 19.14 0.26
C LEU A 42 4.75 20.43 0.15
N ALA A 43 4.22 21.52 0.69
CA ALA A 43 4.92 22.81 0.71
C ALA A 43 6.16 22.79 1.61
N VAL A 44 6.17 21.91 2.62
CA VAL A 44 7.28 21.71 3.54
C VAL A 44 7.50 20.22 3.69
N ASP A 45 8.74 19.78 3.46
CA ASP A 45 9.10 18.38 3.68
C ASP A 45 8.98 18.02 5.17
N PRO A 46 8.38 16.88 5.52
CA PRO A 46 8.27 16.44 6.90
C PRO A 46 9.66 16.20 7.50
N GLN A 47 10.01 17.02 8.50
CA GLN A 47 11.33 16.99 9.15
C GLN A 47 11.45 15.93 10.26
N THR A 48 10.34 15.28 10.62
CA THR A 48 10.31 14.22 11.66
C THR A 48 9.55 13.00 11.18
N ILE A 49 9.85 11.84 11.77
CA ILE A 49 9.14 10.58 11.48
C ILE A 49 7.65 10.72 11.79
N ASP A 50 7.29 11.43 12.86
CA ASP A 50 5.89 11.64 13.24
C ASP A 50 5.15 12.56 12.27
N ALA A 51 5.83 13.56 11.70
CA ALA A 51 5.28 14.39 10.63
C ALA A 51 5.07 13.54 9.37
N LEU A 52 6.08 12.77 8.97
CA LEU A 52 5.99 11.89 7.79
C LEU A 52 4.85 10.87 7.93
N ARG A 53 4.71 10.24 9.11
CA ARG A 53 3.63 9.30 9.40
C ARG A 53 2.25 9.96 9.30
N ARG A 54 2.10 11.19 9.79
CA ARG A 54 0.86 11.96 9.66
C ARG A 54 0.51 12.27 8.21
N GLU A 55 1.50 12.69 7.41
CA GLU A 55 1.27 13.01 6.01
C GLU A 55 0.92 11.76 5.19
N ILE A 56 1.57 10.62 5.45
CA ILE A 56 1.22 9.33 4.84
C ILE A 56 -0.22 8.93 5.20
N GLN A 57 -0.58 9.02 6.49
CA GLN A 57 -1.94 8.68 6.95
C GLN A 57 -2.98 9.60 6.32
N THR A 58 -2.68 10.90 6.23
CA THR A 58 -3.55 11.89 5.60
C THR A 58 -3.71 11.60 4.11
N ALA A 59 -2.63 11.28 3.41
CA ALA A 59 -2.68 10.90 2.01
C ALA A 59 -3.51 9.63 1.78
N TRP A 60 -3.35 8.61 2.64
CA TRP A 60 -4.13 7.38 2.62
C TRP A 60 -5.64 7.64 2.82
N ASN A 61 -6.00 8.44 3.84
CA ASN A 61 -7.40 8.74 4.15
C ASN A 61 -8.11 9.55 3.07
N ASN A 62 -7.36 10.22 2.20
CA ASN A 62 -7.88 11.05 1.10
C ASN A 62 -7.76 10.36 -0.28
N LEU A 63 -7.47 9.06 -0.33
CA LEU A 63 -7.54 8.30 -1.57
C LEU A 63 -8.99 8.22 -2.06
N PRO A 64 -9.24 8.39 -3.37
CA PRO A 64 -10.56 8.19 -3.94
C PRO A 64 -11.01 6.73 -3.71
N GLN A 65 -12.27 6.55 -3.32
CA GLN A 65 -12.92 5.25 -3.15
C GLN A 65 -13.23 4.62 -4.51
#